data_AF-A0A452ZDW9-F1
#
_entry.id   AF-A0A452ZDW9-F1
#
_cell.length_a   1.000
_cell.length_b   1.000
_cell.length_c   1.000
_cell.angle_alpha   90.00
_cell.angle_beta   90.00
_cell.angle_gamma   90.00
#
_symmetry.space_group_name_H-M   'P 1'
#
loop_
_entity.id
_entity.type
_entity.pdbx_description
1 polymer ?
#
loop_
_entity_poly.entity_id
_entity_poly.type
_entity_poly.pdbx_seq_one_letter_code
_entity_poly.pdbx_strand_id
1 'polypeptide(L)'
;KCFPCLERLYVIFQSPSYKDMNNVRKYDPLDPIECLELHLKKVVLKNYDGTRDSSINFAKFFVLNAKVLKEMKITLPYHRQHGWFANQSSLLRVRNRASPDARIEMRCGTKDDFTHNKHTHDLSMDDPFDLPYGGCYMCKEKGLGDGVYQV
;
A
#
# COMPACT_ATOMS: atom_id res chain seq x y z
N LYS A 1 -4.34 -23.61 5.45
CA LYS A 1 -3.60 -22.37 5.10
C LYS A 1 -4.47 -21.55 4.15
N CYS A 2 -4.48 -20.22 4.26
CA CYS A 2 -5.31 -19.35 3.42
C CYS A 2 -4.45 -18.67 2.35
N PHE A 3 -4.88 -18.71 1.08
CA PHE A 3 -4.28 -18.03 -0.07
C PHE A 3 -2.78 -18.33 -0.34
N PRO A 4 -2.38 -19.60 -0.52
CA PRO A 4 -0.98 -19.97 -0.74
C PRO A 4 -0.36 -19.28 -1.96
N CYS A 5 -1.14 -19.01 -3.01
CA CYS A 5 -0.65 -18.44 -4.28
C CYS A 5 -1.07 -16.98 -4.51
N LEU A 6 -1.33 -16.20 -3.45
CA LEU A 6 -1.75 -14.81 -3.60
C LEU A 6 -0.65 -13.97 -4.27
N GLU A 7 -0.90 -13.50 -5.50
CA GLU A 7 0.09 -12.71 -6.24
C GLU A 7 -0.09 -11.19 -6.11
N ARG A 8 -1.32 -10.73 -5.98
CA ARG A 8 -1.68 -9.31 -5.90
C ARG A 8 -2.63 -9.09 -4.74
N LEU A 9 -2.33 -8.10 -3.90
CA LEU A 9 -3.16 -7.74 -2.75
C LEU A 9 -3.53 -6.25 -2.83
N TYR A 10 -4.84 -5.98 -2.80
CA TYR A 10 -5.39 -4.62 -2.76
C TYR A 10 -6.09 -4.42 -1.42
N VAL A 11 -5.72 -3.37 -0.71
CA VAL A 11 -6.28 -3.02 0.60
C VAL A 11 -6.69 -1.57 0.57
N ILE A 12 -7.96 -1.31 0.86
CA ILE A 12 -8.49 0.04 1.06
C ILE A 12 -8.76 0.20 2.54
N PHE A 13 -8.03 1.11 3.18
CA PHE A 13 -8.25 1.43 4.59
C PHE A 13 -9.58 2.17 4.74
N GLN A 14 -10.42 1.69 5.66
CA GLN A 14 -11.65 2.39 6.02
C GLN A 14 -11.37 3.48 7.06
N SER A 15 -12.25 4.48 7.07
CA SER A 15 -12.22 5.67 7.92
C SER A 15 -12.00 5.37 9.43
N PRO A 16 -11.42 6.31 10.21
CA PRO A 16 -11.01 6.15 11.62
C PRO A 16 -12.04 5.68 12.65
N SER A 17 -13.32 5.49 12.31
CA SER A 17 -14.39 5.19 13.27
C SER A 17 -14.31 3.76 13.84
N TYR A 18 -13.47 2.91 13.27
CA TYR A 18 -13.23 1.57 13.80
C TYR A 18 -12.11 1.62 14.83
N LYS A 19 -12.41 1.12 16.03
CA LYS A 19 -11.47 0.93 17.15
C LYS A 19 -10.16 0.34 16.64
N ASP A 20 -9.04 0.76 17.23
CA ASP A 20 -7.73 0.24 16.86
C ASP A 20 -7.78 -1.29 16.80
N MET A 21 -7.36 -1.84 15.67
CA MET A 21 -7.30 -3.27 15.42
C MET A 21 -6.24 -3.89 16.33
N ASN A 22 -6.64 -4.29 17.54
CA ASN A 22 -5.77 -4.91 18.55
C ASN A 22 -5.49 -6.40 18.28
N ASN A 23 -5.81 -6.90 17.08
CA ASN A 23 -5.62 -8.30 16.68
C ASN A 23 -4.28 -8.54 15.96
N VAL A 24 -3.27 -7.70 16.20
CA VAL A 24 -1.93 -7.87 15.64
C VAL A 24 -1.26 -9.09 16.28
N ARG A 25 -1.33 -10.24 15.60
CA ARG A 25 -0.42 -11.35 15.90
C ARG A 25 0.98 -10.99 15.41
N LYS A 26 1.99 -11.23 16.25
CA LYS A 26 3.38 -11.10 15.82
C LYS A 26 3.63 -12.15 14.74
N TYR A 27 4.19 -11.72 13.63
CA TYR A 27 4.68 -12.64 12.60
C TYR A 27 5.83 -13.45 13.17
N ASP A 28 5.73 -14.77 13.09
CA ASP A 28 6.80 -15.69 13.47
C ASP A 28 7.60 -16.05 12.22
N PRO A 29 8.88 -15.65 12.11
CA PRO A 29 9.73 -16.05 11.00
C PRO A 29 9.92 -17.57 10.88
N LEU A 30 9.66 -18.34 11.93
CA LEU A 30 9.73 -19.80 11.93
C LEU A 30 8.47 -20.48 11.36
N ASP A 31 7.37 -19.74 11.20
CA ASP A 31 6.15 -20.20 10.52
C ASP A 31 5.80 -19.21 9.38
N PRO A 32 6.56 -19.24 8.27
CA PRO A 32 6.43 -18.25 7.22
C PRO A 32 5.10 -18.36 6.48
N ILE A 33 4.54 -17.20 6.13
CA ILE A 33 3.37 -17.13 5.25
C ILE A 33 3.85 -17.35 3.82
N GLU A 34 3.55 -18.53 3.28
CA GLU A 34 3.98 -19.02 1.96
C GLU A 34 3.83 -17.99 0.84
N CYS A 35 2.70 -17.28 0.78
CA CYS A 35 2.49 -16.28 -0.27
C CYS A 35 3.43 -15.07 -0.16
N LEU A 36 3.85 -14.67 1.04
CA LEU A 36 4.84 -13.57 1.20
C LEU A 36 6.22 -13.98 0.69
N GLU A 37 6.58 -15.25 0.86
CA GLU A 37 7.89 -15.74 0.47
C GLU A 37 7.97 -16.03 -1.03
N LEU A 38 6.89 -16.55 -1.62
CA LEU A 38 6.96 -17.19 -2.94
C LEU A 38 6.07 -16.54 -4.02
N HIS A 39 5.00 -15.84 -3.66
CA HIS A 39 3.95 -15.49 -4.62
C HIS A 39 3.57 -14.01 -4.71
N LEU A 40 3.63 -13.25 -3.61
CA LEU A 40 3.09 -11.90 -3.52
C LEU A 40 3.99 -10.89 -4.24
N LYS A 41 3.61 -10.52 -5.46
CA LYS A 41 4.35 -9.64 -6.37
C LYS A 41 3.88 -8.19 -6.31
N LYS A 42 2.61 -7.92 -5.97
CA LYS A 42 2.04 -6.56 -5.95
C LYS A 42 1.22 -6.32 -4.69
N VAL A 43 1.46 -5.19 -4.03
CA VAL A 43 0.63 -4.71 -2.91
C VAL A 43 0.18 -3.28 -3.18
N VAL A 44 -1.12 -3.02 -3.06
CA VAL A 44 -1.71 -1.68 -3.21
C VAL A 44 -2.45 -1.32 -1.93
N LEU A 45 -2.00 -0.24 -1.28
CA LEU A 45 -2.58 0.30 -0.06
C LEU A 45 -3.22 1.66 -0.37
N LYS A 46 -4.54 1.75 -0.27
CA LYS A 46 -5.33 2.96 -0.53
C LYS A 46 -5.91 3.52 0.75
N ASN A 47 -6.12 4.84 0.80
CA ASN A 47 -6.49 5.57 2.02
C ASN A 47 -5.49 5.39 3.16
N TYR A 48 -4.23 5.18 2.84
CA TYR A 48 -3.19 5.04 3.85
C TYR A 48 -3.06 6.34 4.65
N ASP A 49 -3.31 6.29 5.97
CA ASP A 49 -3.17 7.48 6.81
C ASP A 49 -1.70 7.79 7.14
N GLY A 50 -0.86 6.75 7.27
CA GLY A 50 0.55 6.91 7.63
C GLY A 50 0.84 7.63 8.95
N THR A 51 -0.17 7.82 9.80
CA THR A 51 -0.06 8.47 11.11
C THR A 51 -0.33 7.50 12.25
N ARG A 52 -1.16 6.49 12.03
CA ARG A 52 -1.50 5.48 13.05
C ARG A 52 -0.49 4.34 12.99
N ASP A 53 -0.06 3.86 14.15
CA ASP A 53 0.86 2.72 14.22
C ASP A 53 0.31 1.49 13.51
N SER A 54 -1.01 1.28 13.52
CA SER A 54 -1.65 0.16 12.82
C SER A 54 -1.43 0.24 11.30
N SER A 55 -1.60 1.41 10.67
CA SER A 55 -1.38 1.58 9.24
C SER A 55 0.11 1.46 8.90
N ILE A 56 0.98 2.09 9.70
CA ILE A 56 2.44 2.05 9.53
C ILE A 56 2.95 0.62 9.65
N ASN A 57 2.58 -0.10 10.71
CA ASN A 57 3.02 -1.47 10.93
C ASN A 57 2.49 -2.42 9.86
N PHE A 58 1.26 -2.23 9.38
CA PHE A 58 0.71 -3.03 8.29
C PHE A 58 1.48 -2.85 6.98
N ALA A 59 1.81 -1.61 6.60
CA ALA A 59 2.62 -1.36 5.41
C ALA A 59 4.05 -1.91 5.58
N LYS A 60 4.67 -1.64 6.74
CA LYS A 60 6.02 -2.08 7.08
C LYS A 60 6.16 -3.60 7.07
N PHE A 61 5.10 -4.31 7.45
CA PHE A 61 5.06 -5.77 7.40
C PHE A 61 5.36 -6.30 5.99
N PHE A 62 4.74 -5.75 4.95
CA PHE A 62 5.02 -6.19 3.57
C PHE A 62 6.43 -5.80 3.13
N VAL A 63 6.87 -4.58 3.45
CA VAL A 63 8.23 -4.11 3.12
C VAL A 63 9.29 -5.07 3.68
N LEU A 64 9.13 -5.51 4.93
CA LEU A 64 10.13 -6.33 5.62
C LEU A 64 10.00 -7.84 5.42
N ASN A 65 8.89 -8.34 4.87
CA ASN A 65 8.64 -9.79 4.81
C ASN A 65 8.28 -10.33 3.42
N ALA A 66 7.83 -9.50 2.47
CA ALA A 66 7.49 -9.97 1.13
C ALA A 66 8.75 -10.10 0.26
N LYS A 67 9.26 -11.32 0.10
CA LYS A 67 10.58 -11.61 -0.52
C LYS A 67 10.56 -11.46 -2.04
N VAL A 68 9.42 -11.72 -2.68
CA VAL A 68 9.24 -11.66 -4.14
C VAL A 68 8.45 -10.44 -4.62
N LEU A 69 8.28 -9.44 -3.74
CA LEU A 69 7.53 -8.23 -4.05
C LEU A 69 8.20 -7.45 -5.17
N LYS A 70 7.45 -7.13 -6.23
CA LYS A 70 7.94 -6.31 -7.35
C LYS A 70 7.47 -4.87 -7.25
N GLU A 71 6.25 -4.67 -6.78
CA GLU A 71 5.62 -3.36 -6.71
C GLU A 71 4.82 -3.19 -5.41
N MET A 72 5.02 -2.05 -4.74
CA MET A 72 4.17 -1.60 -3.65
C MET A 72 3.71 -0.17 -3.95
N LYS A 73 2.39 0.05 -3.97
CA LYS A 73 1.79 1.38 -4.16
C LYS A 73 1.06 1.79 -2.90
N ILE A 74 1.36 2.98 -2.39
CA ILE A 74 0.74 3.56 -1.20
C ILE A 74 0.11 4.90 -1.57
N THR A 75 -1.21 4.98 -1.51
CA THR A 75 -1.97 6.20 -1.83
C THR A 75 -2.61 6.76 -0.57
N LEU A 76 -2.32 8.03 -0.30
CA LEU A 76 -2.92 8.79 0.79
C LEU A 76 -4.20 9.48 0.34
N PRO A 77 -5.22 9.61 1.21
CA PRO A 77 -6.47 10.28 0.85
C PRO A 77 -6.38 11.82 0.93
N TYR A 78 -5.18 12.38 1.09
CA TYR A 78 -4.94 13.82 1.25
C TYR A 78 -3.51 14.22 0.85
N HIS A 79 -3.27 15.53 0.79
CA HIS A 79 -1.98 16.10 0.43
C HIS A 79 -0.94 16.00 1.55
N ARG A 80 0.30 15.68 1.16
CA ARG A 80 1.50 15.75 2.00
C ARG A 80 2.65 16.34 1.19
N GLN A 81 3.59 16.97 1.89
CA GLN A 81 4.82 17.50 1.30
C GLN A 81 5.89 16.40 1.18
N HIS A 82 6.88 16.62 0.31
CA HIS A 82 7.98 15.66 0.07
C HIS A 82 8.66 15.19 1.36
N GLY A 83 8.92 16.08 2.32
CA GLY A 83 9.58 15.72 3.58
C GLY A 83 8.82 14.66 4.39
N TRP A 84 7.49 14.65 4.28
CA TRP A 84 6.65 13.64 4.93
C TRP A 84 6.90 12.24 4.34
N PHE A 85 7.02 12.13 3.01
CA PHE A 85 7.30 10.84 2.34
C PHE A 85 8.67 10.28 2.71
N ALA A 86 9.69 11.14 2.84
CA ALA A 86 11.01 10.73 3.31
C ALA A 86 10.97 10.20 4.76
N ASN A 87 10.23 10.87 5.64
CA ASN A 87 10.01 10.37 7.00
C ASN A 87 9.27 9.02 6.98
N GLN A 88 8.26 8.89 6.12
CA GLN A 88 7.49 7.65 5.99
C GLN A 88 8.34 6.48 5.50
N SER A 89 9.19 6.71 4.52
CA SER A 89 10.17 5.72 4.06
C SER A 89 11.04 5.18 5.21
N SER A 90 11.49 6.06 6.10
CA SER A 90 12.26 5.69 7.29
C SER A 90 11.45 4.82 8.25
N LEU A 91 10.20 5.22 8.55
CA LEU A 91 9.30 4.46 9.44
C LEU A 91 9.01 3.04 8.91
N LEU A 92 8.78 2.92 7.61
CA LEU A 92 8.58 1.65 6.91
C LEU A 92 9.87 0.85 6.74
N ARG A 93 11.04 1.44 7.03
CA ARG A 93 12.37 0.84 6.86
C ARG A 93 12.58 0.33 5.43
N VAL A 94 12.24 1.13 4.42
CA VAL A 94 12.34 0.76 2.99
C VAL A 94 13.75 0.31 2.59
N ARG A 95 14.79 0.85 3.23
CA ARG A 95 16.19 0.43 3.01
C ARG A 95 16.47 -1.02 3.45
N ASN A 96 15.65 -1.58 4.34
CA ASN A 96 15.79 -2.92 4.88
C ASN A 96 14.74 -3.87 4.28
N ARG A 97 14.18 -3.53 3.11
CA ARG A 97 13.15 -4.32 2.44
C ARG A 97 13.62 -5.75 2.15
N ALA A 98 12.71 -6.71 2.26
CA ALA A 98 12.98 -8.12 1.98
C ALA A 98 13.26 -8.40 0.51
N SER A 99 12.64 -7.63 -0.40
CA SER A 99 12.89 -7.70 -1.83
C SER A 99 13.69 -6.47 -2.29
N PRO A 100 14.99 -6.61 -2.59
CA PRO A 100 15.88 -5.49 -2.94
C PRO A 100 15.42 -4.66 -4.14
N ASP A 101 14.80 -5.31 -5.13
CA ASP A 101 14.39 -4.69 -6.39
C ASP A 101 12.93 -4.20 -6.39
N ALA A 102 12.22 -4.35 -5.26
CA ALA A 102 10.84 -3.89 -5.15
C ALA A 102 10.75 -2.38 -5.36
N ARG A 103 9.89 -1.96 -6.30
CA ARG A 103 9.54 -0.55 -6.51
C ARG A 103 8.47 -0.14 -5.51
N ILE A 104 8.81 0.75 -4.59
CA ILE A 104 7.86 1.28 -3.60
C ILE A 104 7.53 2.72 -3.96
N GLU A 105 6.27 2.97 -4.23
CA GLU A 105 5.77 4.28 -4.63
C GLU A 105 4.73 4.79 -3.63
N MET A 106 4.93 6.02 -3.17
CA MET A 106 3.95 6.72 -2.34
C MET A 106 3.42 7.94 -3.09
N ARG A 107 2.11 8.17 -3.06
CA ARG A 107 1.47 9.30 -3.74
C ARG A 107 0.35 9.90 -2.90
N CYS A 108 0.14 11.20 -3.01
CA CYS A 108 -1.10 11.83 -2.55
C CYS A 108 -2.24 11.43 -3.49
N GLY A 109 -3.48 11.44 -3.03
CA GLY A 109 -4.65 11.15 -3.86
C GLY A 109 -5.93 11.68 -3.22
N THR A 110 -7.05 11.12 -3.65
CA THR A 110 -8.37 11.29 -3.04
C THR A 110 -8.74 10.06 -2.22
N LYS A 111 -9.72 10.21 -1.34
CA LYS A 111 -10.31 9.07 -0.64
C LYS A 111 -10.98 8.12 -1.64
N ASP A 112 -10.62 6.85 -1.55
CA ASP A 112 -11.23 5.74 -2.30
C ASP A 112 -12.26 5.02 -1.43
N ASP A 113 -13.44 4.73 -1.97
CA ASP A 113 -14.42 3.86 -1.31
C ASP A 113 -14.50 2.51 -2.04
N PHE A 114 -14.76 1.43 -1.29
CA PHE A 114 -14.87 0.08 -1.87
C PHE A 114 -15.94 0.00 -2.97
N THR A 115 -16.97 0.84 -2.90
CA THR A 115 -18.07 0.96 -3.87
C THR A 115 -17.62 1.49 -5.23
N HIS A 116 -16.41 2.05 -5.35
CA HIS A 116 -15.86 2.52 -6.62
C HIS A 116 -15.34 1.39 -7.52
N ASN A 117 -15.20 0.16 -6.99
CA ASN A 117 -14.80 -1.04 -7.74
C ASN A 117 -15.94 -1.60 -8.61
N LYS A 118 -16.56 -0.76 -9.43
CA LYS A 118 -17.71 -1.12 -10.28
C LYS A 118 -17.32 -2.00 -11.46
N HIS A 119 -16.04 -2.01 -11.84
CA HIS A 119 -15.52 -2.67 -13.03
C HIS A 119 -14.72 -3.94 -12.72
N THR A 120 -14.82 -4.51 -11.52
CA THR A 120 -14.09 -5.75 -11.18
C THR A 120 -14.55 -6.97 -11.97
N HIS A 121 -15.73 -6.89 -12.58
CA HIS A 121 -16.26 -7.88 -13.50
C HIS A 121 -15.72 -7.72 -14.93
N ASP A 122 -15.09 -6.59 -15.25
CA ASP A 122 -14.53 -6.30 -16.57
C ASP A 122 -13.12 -6.87 -16.69
N LEU A 123 -13.04 -8.07 -17.25
CA LEU A 123 -11.78 -8.78 -17.45
C LEU A 123 -11.01 -8.32 -18.70
N SER A 124 -11.51 -7.32 -19.44
CA SER A 124 -10.78 -6.75 -20.58
C SER A 124 -9.65 -5.81 -20.16
N MET A 125 -9.66 -5.38 -18.90
CA MET A 125 -8.64 -4.54 -18.29
C MET A 125 -7.44 -5.37 -17.83
N ASP A 126 -6.22 -4.85 -18.02
CA ASP A 126 -4.98 -5.49 -17.53
C ASP A 126 -4.99 -5.72 -16.00
N ASP A 127 -5.71 -4.87 -15.27
CA ASP A 127 -5.89 -4.96 -13.83
C ASP A 127 -7.29 -4.48 -13.41
N PRO A 128 -8.26 -5.39 -13.18
CA PRO A 128 -9.65 -5.04 -12.86
C PRO A 128 -9.83 -4.36 -11.49
N PHE A 129 -8.76 -4.29 -10.68
CA PHE A 129 -8.72 -3.61 -9.38
C PHE A 129 -7.98 -2.27 -9.42
N ASP A 130 -7.41 -1.88 -10.55
CA ASP A 130 -6.73 -0.60 -10.72
C ASP A 130 -7.77 0.50 -10.97
N LEU A 131 -8.34 1.02 -9.88
CA LEU A 131 -9.29 2.14 -9.98
C LEU A 131 -8.61 3.36 -10.61
N PRO A 132 -9.32 4.09 -11.48
CA PRO A 132 -8.81 5.33 -12.04
C PRO A 132 -8.44 6.29 -10.91
N TYR A 133 -7.16 6.64 -10.86
CA TYR A 133 -6.62 7.52 -9.86
C TYR A 133 -7.13 8.95 -10.10
N GLY A 134 -7.90 9.48 -9.14
CA GLY A 134 -8.49 10.83 -9.23
C GLY A 134 -7.48 11.97 -9.15
N GLY A 135 -6.23 11.70 -8.78
CA GLY A 135 -5.25 12.75 -8.50
C GLY A 135 -5.43 13.37 -7.12
N CYS A 136 -4.41 14.07 -6.64
CA CYS A 136 -4.57 14.96 -5.50
C CYS A 136 -4.87 16.38 -6.00
N TYR A 137 -6.06 16.91 -5.70
CA TYR A 137 -6.47 18.26 -6.09
C TYR A 137 -5.43 19.32 -5.68
N MET A 138 -4.98 19.27 -4.42
CA MET A 138 -3.97 20.21 -3.90
C MET A 138 -2.59 20.06 -4.59
N CYS A 139 -2.21 18.86 -5.03
CA CYS A 139 -0.97 18.69 -5.79
C CYS A 139 -1.09 19.28 -7.20
N LYS A 140 -2.27 19.15 -7.83
CA LYS A 140 -2.58 19.76 -9.13
C LYS A 140 -2.55 21.28 -9.04
N GLU A 141 -3.23 21.88 -8.05
CA GLU A 141 -3.23 23.33 -7.84
C GLU A 141 -1.83 23.92 -7.65
N LYS A 142 -0.98 23.22 -6.90
CA LYS A 142 0.39 23.68 -6.60
C LYS A 142 1.39 23.42 -7.73
N GLY A 143 0.96 22.87 -8.87
CA GLY A 143 1.85 22.51 -9.97
C GLY A 143 2.88 21.44 -9.60
N LEU A 144 2.65 20.67 -8.54
CA LEU A 144 3.56 19.62 -8.06
C LEU A 144 3.41 18.31 -8.85
N GLY A 145 2.54 18.29 -9.87
CA GLY A 145 2.15 17.11 -10.64
C GLY A 145 1.40 16.08 -9.78
N ASP A 146 1.08 14.92 -10.36
CA ASP A 146 0.66 13.74 -9.61
C ASP A 146 1.90 13.14 -8.89
N GLY A 147 2.44 13.90 -7.93
CA GLY A 147 3.74 13.67 -7.31
C GLY A 147 3.93 12.24 -6.85
N VAL A 148 4.70 11.49 -7.64
CA VAL A 148 5.11 10.13 -7.34
C VAL A 148 6.38 10.20 -6.53
N TYR A 149 6.31 9.79 -5.27
CA TYR A 149 7.50 9.65 -4.45
C TYR A 149 7.94 8.19 -4.55
N GLN A 150 8.89 7.95 -5.45
CA GLN A 150 9.60 6.67 -5.52
C GLN A 150 10.65 6.62 -4.42
N VAL A 151 10.70 5.50 -3.70
CA VAL A 151 11.56 5.30 -2.53
C VAL A 151 12.47 4.09 -2.74
#